data_AF-A0A317ZI94-F1
#
_entry.id   AF-A0A317ZI94-F1
#
_cell.length_a   1.000
_cell.length_b   1.000
_cell.length_c   1.000
_cell.angle_alpha   90.00
_cell.angle_beta   90.00
_cell.angle_gamma   90.00
#
_symmetry.space_group_name_H-M   'P 1'
#
loop_
_entity.id
_entity.type
_entity.pdbx_description
1 polymer ?
#
loop_
_entity_poly.entity_id
_entity_poly.type
_entity_poly.pdbx_seq_one_letter_code
_entity_poly.pdbx_strand_id
1 'polypeptide(L)'
;MPTKTAVQKSERTPEGDRKNLDLAISGINKQFGPGALMRLGEATKMEVDVISTGSIAIDLALGTGGLPRGRICEIYGPESSGKTTFCLSAIAQAQKEGGNAVFIDVEHALDPRYAKVVGVDLDNLMVSQPESGEDALNITETLIRSGAVDIIVIDSVAALVSKNELDGQMGDTTVGLQARMMSQAMRRLTAAISKTQCVVLFTNQIREKIGVMFGSPETQPGGRALKFFSSVRMDIRRIGQIKEAAGKVVGNRTRLKVVKNKVAPPFTDCEFDIMYNEGISLSGSLVDLGVEHKLLEKKGSWISYNGEMIGQGREAAKQYIAENDDFAKELKQLIMDKVHPKVGESLTGKGEEEDKKADDKDK
;
A
#
# COMPACT_ATOMS: atom_id res chain seq x y z
N MET A 1 58.35 -6.62 -33.26
CA MET A 1 57.49 -5.69 -32.52
C MET A 1 56.06 -5.86 -33.03
N PRO A 2 55.06 -6.14 -32.19
CA PRO A 2 53.68 -6.23 -32.67
C PRO A 2 53.12 -4.81 -32.88
N THR A 3 52.59 -4.57 -34.07
CA THR A 3 51.95 -3.33 -34.49
C THR A 3 50.68 -3.11 -33.68
N LYS A 4 50.61 -2.01 -32.92
CA LYS A 4 49.36 -1.58 -32.26
C LYS A 4 48.36 -1.16 -33.35
N THR A 5 47.33 -1.97 -33.58
CA THR A 5 46.19 -1.58 -34.41
C THR A 5 45.45 -0.46 -33.68
N ALA A 6 45.55 0.76 -34.19
CA ALA A 6 44.80 1.89 -33.68
C ALA A 6 43.30 1.66 -33.95
N VAL A 7 42.50 1.65 -32.89
CA VAL A 7 41.04 1.62 -33.01
C VAL A 7 40.61 2.94 -33.65
N GLN A 8 40.23 2.89 -34.94
CA GLN A 8 39.63 4.03 -35.61
C GLN A 8 38.30 4.38 -34.92
N LYS A 9 38.22 5.54 -34.28
CA LYS A 9 36.95 6.10 -33.81
C LYS A 9 36.15 6.52 -35.05
N SER A 10 35.11 5.77 -35.38
CA SER A 10 34.14 6.19 -36.39
C SER A 10 33.44 7.49 -35.94
N GLU A 11 33.26 8.43 -36.86
CA GLU A 11 32.45 9.62 -36.62
C GLU A 11 31.02 9.21 -36.23
N ARG A 12 30.58 9.62 -35.04
CA ARG A 12 29.23 9.36 -34.55
C ARG A 12 28.28 10.37 -35.13
N THR A 13 27.28 9.90 -35.87
CA THR A 13 26.16 10.72 -36.32
C THR A 13 24.91 10.36 -35.51
N PRO A 14 24.08 11.34 -35.09
CA PRO A 14 22.88 11.07 -34.28
C PRO A 14 21.93 10.05 -34.92
N GLU A 15 21.80 10.05 -36.24
CA GLU A 15 20.95 9.11 -36.98
C GLU A 15 21.55 7.70 -37.06
N GLY A 16 22.86 7.57 -37.27
CA GLY A 16 23.56 6.29 -37.26
C GLY A 16 23.55 5.64 -35.88
N ASP A 17 23.76 6.44 -34.83
CA ASP A 17 23.67 6.00 -33.44
C ASP A 17 22.24 5.55 -33.08
N ARG A 18 21.21 6.25 -33.56
CA ARG A 18 19.81 5.86 -33.32
C ARG A 18 19.48 4.51 -33.95
N LYS A 19 19.87 4.28 -35.21
CA LYS A 19 19.65 3.00 -35.89
C LYS A 19 20.41 1.84 -35.22
N ASN A 20 21.67 2.06 -34.83
CA ASN A 20 22.46 1.07 -34.11
C ASN A 20 21.85 0.76 -32.73
N LEU A 21 21.33 1.78 -32.04
CA LEU A 21 20.66 1.62 -30.76
C LEU A 21 19.36 0.84 -30.90
N ASP A 22 18.56 1.10 -31.94
CA ASP A 22 17.30 0.39 -32.18
C ASP A 22 17.55 -1.10 -32.53
N LEU A 23 18.61 -1.39 -33.30
CA LEU A 23 19.06 -2.77 -33.55
C LEU A 23 19.54 -3.46 -32.26
N ALA A 24 20.28 -2.77 -31.41
CA ALA A 24 20.71 -3.30 -30.11
C ALA A 24 19.52 -3.57 -29.18
N ILE A 25 18.55 -2.65 -29.12
CA ILE A 25 17.29 -2.82 -28.37
C ILE A 25 16.52 -4.04 -28.89
N SER A 26 16.39 -4.18 -30.21
CA SER A 26 15.72 -5.33 -30.83
C SER A 26 16.44 -6.65 -30.51
N GLY A 27 17.78 -6.66 -30.59
CA GLY A 27 18.60 -7.82 -30.23
C GLY A 27 18.45 -8.21 -28.76
N ILE A 28 18.47 -7.23 -27.85
CA ILE A 28 18.28 -7.43 -26.41
C ILE A 28 16.88 -7.98 -26.14
N ASN A 29 15.83 -7.38 -26.72
CA ASN A 29 14.46 -7.87 -26.51
C ASN A 29 14.23 -9.26 -27.12
N LYS A 30 14.90 -9.61 -28.23
CA LYS A 30 14.86 -10.96 -28.81
C LYS A 30 15.53 -12.00 -27.91
N GLN A 31 16.64 -11.63 -27.27
CA GLN A 31 17.42 -12.55 -26.42
C GLN A 31 16.87 -12.68 -25.01
N PHE A 32 16.37 -11.59 -24.42
CA PHE A 32 15.99 -11.50 -23.00
C PHE A 32 14.48 -11.34 -22.79
N GLY A 33 13.69 -11.30 -23.87
CA GLY A 33 12.24 -11.18 -23.86
C GLY A 33 11.76 -9.75 -24.16
N PRO A 34 10.52 -9.61 -24.68
CA PRO A 34 9.94 -8.31 -24.97
C PRO A 34 9.89 -7.45 -23.70
N GLY A 35 10.37 -6.20 -23.80
CA GLY A 35 10.41 -5.25 -22.69
C GLY A 35 11.65 -5.32 -21.80
N ALA A 36 12.64 -6.16 -22.13
CA ALA A 36 13.92 -6.22 -21.41
C ALA A 36 14.71 -4.91 -21.49
N LEU A 37 14.58 -4.15 -22.59
CA LEU A 37 15.09 -2.80 -22.72
C LEU A 37 14.08 -1.92 -23.47
N MET A 38 13.67 -0.81 -22.86
CA MET A 38 12.70 0.14 -23.40
C MET A 38 13.14 1.57 -23.11
N ARG A 39 12.67 2.54 -23.91
CA ARG A 39 12.90 3.95 -23.61
C ARG A 39 11.94 4.41 -22.51
N LEU A 40 12.42 5.18 -21.54
CA LEU A 40 11.60 5.67 -20.43
C LEU A 40 10.38 6.48 -20.91
N GLY A 41 10.54 7.24 -22.00
CA GLY A 41 9.45 7.99 -22.64
C GLY A 41 8.39 7.12 -23.32
N GLU A 42 8.71 5.87 -23.68
CA GLU A 42 7.75 4.88 -24.18
C GLU A 42 7.07 4.12 -23.02
N ALA A 43 7.61 4.22 -21.81
CA ALA A 43 7.01 3.73 -20.57
C ALA A 43 6.01 4.73 -19.95
N THR A 44 5.65 5.80 -20.67
CA THR A 44 4.71 6.85 -20.24
C THR A 44 3.25 6.38 -20.28
N LYS A 45 2.95 5.33 -19.50
CA LYS A 45 1.61 4.90 -19.06
C LYS A 45 1.67 3.64 -18.19
N MET A 46 2.72 3.45 -17.39
CA MET A 46 2.59 2.51 -16.28
C MET A 46 1.74 3.20 -15.19
N GLU A 47 0.44 3.31 -15.42
CA GLU A 47 -0.51 3.34 -14.31
C GLU A 47 -0.16 2.12 -13.47
N VAL A 48 0.32 2.38 -12.26
CA VAL A 48 0.70 1.29 -11.36
C VAL A 48 -0.60 0.64 -10.95
N ASP A 49 -0.82 -0.59 -11.41
CA ASP A 49 -1.96 -1.38 -11.00
C ASP A 49 -1.89 -1.60 -9.48
N VAL A 50 -3.05 -1.57 -8.81
CA VAL A 50 -3.12 -1.56 -7.35
C VAL A 50 -4.19 -2.52 -6.82
N ILE A 51 -4.06 -2.88 -5.54
CA ILE A 51 -5.13 -3.48 -4.75
C ILE A 51 -5.56 -2.45 -3.70
N SER A 52 -6.85 -2.10 -3.65
CA SER A 52 -7.35 -1.17 -2.62
C SER A 52 -7.07 -1.70 -1.22
N THR A 53 -6.77 -0.80 -0.27
CA THR A 53 -6.64 -1.16 1.14
C THR A 53 -7.99 -1.33 1.85
N GLY A 54 -9.10 -0.99 1.19
CA GLY A 54 -10.43 -0.91 1.77
C GLY A 54 -10.70 0.41 2.52
N SER A 55 -9.71 1.30 2.59
CA SER A 55 -9.83 2.62 3.17
C SER A 55 -9.46 3.70 2.16
N ILE A 56 -10.43 4.55 1.82
CA ILE A 56 -10.17 5.72 0.97
C ILE A 56 -9.07 6.62 1.55
N ALA A 57 -9.01 6.79 2.88
CA ALA A 57 -8.01 7.63 3.52
C ALA A 57 -6.60 7.06 3.34
N ILE A 58 -6.44 5.74 3.46
CA ILE A 58 -5.15 5.08 3.25
C ILE A 58 -4.79 5.07 1.76
N ASP A 59 -5.73 4.77 0.88
CA ASP A 59 -5.53 4.74 -0.57
C ASP A 59 -5.07 6.11 -1.10
N LEU A 60 -5.66 7.20 -0.60
CA LEU A 60 -5.21 8.57 -0.87
C LEU A 60 -3.83 8.85 -0.29
N ALA A 61 -3.55 8.45 0.95
CA ALA A 61 -2.23 8.63 1.56
C ALA A 61 -1.14 7.86 0.80
N LEU A 62 -1.45 6.69 0.23
CA LEU A 62 -0.53 5.94 -0.62
C LEU A 62 -0.24 6.66 -1.95
N GLY A 63 -1.13 7.54 -2.41
CA GLY A 63 -1.00 8.34 -3.63
C GLY A 63 -1.20 7.56 -4.94
N THR A 64 -1.12 6.23 -4.90
CA THR A 64 -1.44 5.33 -6.01
C THR A 64 -2.87 4.82 -6.00
N GLY A 65 -3.66 5.13 -4.96
CA GLY A 65 -5.02 4.61 -4.80
C GLY A 65 -5.10 3.18 -4.23
N GLY A 66 -3.97 2.64 -3.75
CA GLY A 66 -3.91 1.29 -3.17
C GLY A 66 -2.48 0.74 -3.10
N LEU A 67 -2.36 -0.52 -2.68
CA LEU A 67 -1.08 -1.25 -2.64
C LEU A 67 -0.62 -1.59 -4.06
N PRO A 68 0.61 -1.20 -4.47
CA PRO A 68 1.08 -1.40 -5.83
C PRO A 68 1.36 -2.87 -6.14
N ARG A 69 0.72 -3.39 -7.19
CA ARG A 69 0.95 -4.74 -7.71
C ARG A 69 2.38 -4.96 -8.19
N GLY A 70 2.83 -6.19 -8.05
CA GLY A 70 4.21 -6.59 -8.36
C GLY A 70 5.26 -5.97 -7.44
N ARG A 71 4.89 -5.58 -6.21
CA ARG A 71 5.81 -4.97 -5.24
C ARG A 71 5.76 -5.64 -3.88
N ILE A 72 6.87 -5.50 -3.15
CA ILE A 72 6.96 -5.78 -1.72
C ILE A 72 6.50 -4.55 -0.94
N CYS A 73 5.58 -4.74 0.00
CA CYS A 73 5.12 -3.75 0.96
C CYS A 73 5.46 -4.21 2.38
N GLU A 74 5.68 -3.27 3.29
CA GLU A 74 5.86 -3.56 4.72
C GLU A 74 4.92 -2.67 5.53
N ILE A 75 4.17 -3.27 6.45
CA ILE A 75 3.45 -2.56 7.50
C ILE A 75 4.06 -2.93 8.86
N TYR A 76 4.45 -1.92 9.63
CA TYR A 76 5.05 -2.15 10.95
C TYR A 76 4.46 -1.20 11.99
N GLY A 77 4.54 -1.59 13.24
CA GLY A 77 3.93 -0.82 14.33
C GLY A 77 3.89 -1.58 15.64
N PRO A 78 3.47 -0.92 16.73
CA PRO A 78 3.29 -1.56 18.04
C PRO A 78 2.32 -2.74 17.99
N GLU A 79 2.31 -3.56 19.03
CA GLU A 79 1.25 -4.56 19.21
C GLU A 79 -0.13 -3.90 19.24
N SER A 80 -1.15 -4.63 18.77
CA SER A 80 -2.54 -4.13 18.73
C SER A 80 -2.74 -2.82 17.95
N SER A 81 -1.80 -2.42 17.08
CA SER A 81 -1.92 -1.21 16.26
C SER A 81 -2.81 -1.37 15.02
N GLY A 82 -3.23 -2.59 14.71
CA GLY A 82 -4.08 -2.89 13.55
C GLY A 82 -3.36 -3.45 12.32
N LYS A 83 -2.09 -3.89 12.44
CA LYS A 83 -1.32 -4.50 11.33
C LYS A 83 -2.06 -5.64 10.64
N THR A 84 -2.49 -6.64 11.42
CA THR A 84 -3.22 -7.81 10.89
C THR A 84 -4.58 -7.40 10.33
N THR A 85 -5.32 -6.49 10.98
CA THR A 85 -6.58 -5.96 10.43
C THR A 85 -6.37 -5.28 9.07
N PHE A 86 -5.32 -4.48 8.91
CA PHE A 86 -4.96 -3.88 7.63
C PHE A 86 -4.69 -4.95 6.56
N CYS A 87 -3.94 -6.01 6.91
CA CYS A 87 -3.66 -7.10 5.99
C CYS A 87 -4.94 -7.85 5.58
N LEU A 88 -5.82 -8.14 6.54
CA LEU A 88 -7.12 -8.79 6.28
C LEU A 88 -8.02 -7.91 5.39
N SER A 89 -7.99 -6.60 5.59
CA SER A 89 -8.72 -5.65 4.74
C SER A 89 -8.20 -5.68 3.30
N ALA A 90 -6.88 -5.65 3.09
CA ALA A 90 -6.28 -5.77 1.77
C ALA A 90 -6.59 -7.12 1.09
N ILE A 91 -6.57 -8.22 1.85
CA ILE A 91 -7.01 -9.55 1.38
C ILE A 91 -8.47 -9.51 0.93
N ALA A 92 -9.36 -8.96 1.75
CA ALA A 92 -10.78 -8.87 1.44
C ALA A 92 -11.04 -8.07 0.15
N GLN A 93 -10.28 -6.99 -0.10
CA GLN A 93 -10.39 -6.25 -1.36
C GLN A 93 -9.89 -7.05 -2.56
N ALA A 94 -8.73 -7.73 -2.44
CA ALA A 94 -8.21 -8.58 -3.50
C ALA A 94 -9.22 -9.69 -3.89
N GLN A 95 -9.85 -10.33 -2.89
CA GLN A 95 -10.85 -11.37 -3.12
C GLN A 95 -12.12 -10.80 -3.76
N LYS A 96 -12.56 -9.59 -3.39
CA LYS A 96 -13.71 -8.92 -4.03
C LYS A 96 -13.47 -8.64 -5.53
N GLU A 97 -12.23 -8.43 -5.93
CA GLU A 97 -11.82 -8.30 -7.33
C GLU A 97 -11.69 -9.67 -8.05
N GLY A 98 -11.98 -10.78 -7.37
CA GLY A 98 -11.84 -12.14 -7.89
C GLY A 98 -10.42 -12.69 -7.82
N GLY A 99 -9.51 -12.00 -7.11
CA GLY A 99 -8.12 -12.39 -6.95
C GLY A 99 -7.90 -13.45 -5.86
N ASN A 100 -6.80 -14.19 -5.99
CA ASN A 100 -6.42 -15.20 -5.00
C ASN A 100 -5.52 -14.60 -3.91
N ALA A 101 -5.83 -14.91 -2.66
CA ALA A 101 -5.11 -14.43 -1.50
C ALA A 101 -4.49 -15.59 -0.69
N VAL A 102 -3.28 -15.35 -0.18
CA VAL A 102 -2.60 -16.28 0.73
C VAL A 102 -2.17 -15.57 2.01
N PHE A 103 -2.39 -16.20 3.14
CA PHE A 103 -1.90 -15.75 4.44
C PHE A 103 -0.87 -16.75 5.00
N ILE A 104 0.37 -16.31 5.15
CA ILE A 104 1.43 -17.07 5.80
C ILE A 104 1.45 -16.68 7.28
N ASP A 105 0.79 -17.48 8.11
CA ASP A 105 0.59 -17.26 9.54
C ASP A 105 1.74 -17.92 10.32
N VAL A 106 2.83 -17.17 10.50
CA VAL A 106 4.01 -17.61 11.26
C VAL A 106 3.82 -17.32 12.75
N GLU A 107 2.96 -16.36 13.11
CA GLU A 107 2.62 -16.09 14.51
C GLU A 107 1.58 -17.05 15.10
N HIS A 108 0.94 -17.88 14.27
CA HIS A 108 -0.17 -18.78 14.65
C HIS A 108 -1.32 -18.05 15.35
N ALA A 109 -1.60 -16.81 14.93
CA ALA A 109 -2.46 -15.88 15.64
C ALA A 109 -3.69 -15.41 14.82
N LEU A 110 -3.88 -15.94 13.61
CA LEU A 110 -5.02 -15.58 12.77
C LEU A 110 -6.34 -16.11 13.36
N ASP A 111 -7.30 -15.23 13.69
CA ASP A 111 -8.67 -15.60 14.07
C ASP A 111 -9.60 -15.59 12.84
N PRO A 112 -10.08 -16.76 12.36
CA PRO A 112 -10.98 -16.84 11.20
C PRO A 112 -12.29 -16.07 11.42
N ARG A 113 -12.81 -16.01 12.65
CA ARG A 113 -14.06 -15.30 12.93
C ARG A 113 -13.89 -13.80 12.71
N TYR A 114 -12.77 -13.25 13.15
CA TYR A 114 -12.46 -11.84 12.93
C TYR A 114 -12.14 -11.56 11.46
N ALA A 115 -11.44 -12.45 10.77
CA ALA A 115 -11.21 -12.32 9.33
C ALA A 115 -12.53 -12.23 8.55
N LYS A 116 -13.52 -13.06 8.89
CA LYS A 116 -14.86 -12.97 8.30
C LYS A 116 -15.56 -11.63 8.59
N VAL A 117 -15.40 -11.09 9.80
CA VAL A 117 -15.92 -9.77 10.18
C VAL A 117 -15.33 -8.65 9.32
N VAL A 118 -14.04 -8.73 8.99
CA VAL A 118 -13.36 -7.77 8.09
C VAL A 118 -13.79 -7.96 6.61
N GLY A 119 -14.50 -9.05 6.30
CA GLY A 119 -15.02 -9.35 4.96
C GLY A 119 -14.12 -10.25 4.12
N VAL A 120 -13.21 -10.99 4.75
CA VAL A 120 -12.41 -12.03 4.09
C VAL A 120 -13.32 -13.21 3.74
N ASP A 121 -13.19 -13.69 2.50
CA ASP A 121 -13.77 -14.95 2.07
C ASP A 121 -12.91 -16.11 2.58
N LEU A 122 -13.39 -16.76 3.64
CA LEU A 122 -12.67 -17.83 4.31
C LEU A 122 -12.58 -19.12 3.49
N ASP A 123 -13.54 -19.36 2.59
CA ASP A 123 -13.58 -20.60 1.80
C ASP A 123 -12.48 -20.58 0.74
N ASN A 124 -12.11 -19.39 0.27
CA ASN A 124 -11.09 -19.18 -0.76
C ASN A 124 -9.76 -18.63 -0.22
N LEU A 125 -9.65 -18.29 1.07
CA LEU A 125 -8.39 -17.85 1.66
C LEU A 125 -7.47 -19.05 1.90
N MET A 126 -6.32 -19.07 1.22
CA MET A 126 -5.27 -20.06 1.50
C MET A 126 -4.46 -19.64 2.72
N VAL A 127 -4.30 -20.54 3.70
CA VAL A 127 -3.50 -20.29 4.89
C VAL A 127 -2.36 -21.31 4.96
N SER A 128 -1.15 -20.83 5.25
CA SER A 128 0.01 -21.67 5.52
C SER A 128 0.57 -21.34 6.90
N GLN A 129 0.82 -22.37 7.70
CA GLN A 129 1.42 -22.27 9.03
C GLN A 129 2.76 -23.03 9.03
N PRO A 130 3.83 -22.41 8.50
CA PRO A 130 5.13 -23.05 8.35
C PRO A 130 5.85 -23.19 9.69
N GLU A 131 6.65 -24.25 9.83
CA GLU A 131 7.44 -24.49 11.04
C GLU A 131 8.67 -23.58 11.14
N SER A 132 9.25 -23.16 10.00
CA SER A 132 10.44 -22.29 9.96
C SER A 132 10.29 -21.11 9.00
N GLY A 133 11.10 -20.08 9.21
CA GLY A 133 11.18 -18.91 8.35
C GLY A 133 11.66 -19.23 6.93
N GLU A 134 12.59 -20.19 6.77
CA GLU A 134 12.98 -20.66 5.45
C GLU A 134 11.82 -21.32 4.71
N ASP A 135 11.04 -22.16 5.38
CA ASP A 135 9.88 -22.83 4.78
C ASP A 135 8.81 -21.79 4.41
N ALA A 136 8.53 -20.83 5.29
CA ALA A 136 7.63 -19.71 5.01
C ALA A 136 8.01 -18.96 3.72
N LEU A 137 9.30 -18.64 3.55
CA LEU A 137 9.81 -17.89 2.41
C LEU A 137 9.87 -18.74 1.13
N ASN A 138 10.17 -20.04 1.23
CA ASN A 138 10.15 -20.96 0.09
C ASN A 138 8.72 -21.23 -0.42
N ILE A 139 7.76 -21.37 0.49
CA ILE A 139 6.32 -21.48 0.16
C ILE A 139 5.87 -20.21 -0.55
N THR A 140 6.19 -19.04 0.02
CA THR A 140 5.93 -17.73 -0.59
C THR A 140 6.49 -17.65 -2.01
N GLU A 141 7.75 -18.03 -2.22
CA GLU A 141 8.38 -18.00 -3.55
C GLU A 141 7.66 -18.92 -4.55
N THR A 142 7.30 -20.12 -4.13
CA THR A 142 6.61 -21.11 -4.98
C THR A 142 5.25 -20.57 -5.42
N LEU A 143 4.50 -19.99 -4.50
CA LEU A 143 3.19 -19.38 -4.76
C LEU A 143 3.31 -18.18 -5.72
N ILE A 144 4.28 -17.30 -5.50
CA ILE A 144 4.52 -16.15 -6.40
C ILE A 144 4.86 -16.64 -7.80
N ARG A 145 5.72 -17.66 -7.92
CA ARG A 145 6.14 -18.21 -9.22
C ARG A 145 5.04 -18.94 -9.97
N SER A 146 3.99 -19.41 -9.28
CA SER A 146 2.80 -19.98 -9.94
C SER A 146 2.08 -18.95 -10.83
N GLY A 147 2.21 -17.66 -10.51
CA GLY A 147 1.49 -16.59 -11.21
C GLY A 147 -0.01 -16.54 -10.91
N ALA A 148 -0.51 -17.38 -10.00
CA ALA A 148 -1.93 -17.49 -9.69
C ALA A 148 -2.37 -16.69 -8.46
N VAL A 149 -1.45 -16.00 -7.76
CA VAL A 149 -1.73 -15.32 -6.49
C VAL A 149 -1.59 -13.80 -6.63
N ASP A 150 -2.62 -13.07 -6.23
CA ASP A 150 -2.70 -11.61 -6.31
C ASP A 150 -2.10 -10.93 -5.09
N ILE A 151 -2.33 -11.50 -3.89
CA ILE A 151 -1.79 -10.97 -2.64
C ILE A 151 -1.29 -12.09 -1.72
N ILE A 152 -0.10 -11.90 -1.16
CA ILE A 152 0.46 -12.74 -0.09
C ILE A 152 0.76 -11.86 1.12
N VAL A 153 0.21 -12.23 2.27
CA VAL A 153 0.54 -11.64 3.57
C VAL A 153 1.48 -12.57 4.32
N ILE A 154 2.52 -12.02 4.94
CA ILE A 154 3.43 -12.76 5.84
C ILE A 154 3.36 -12.11 7.20
N ASP A 155 2.72 -12.79 8.17
CA ASP A 155 2.50 -12.32 9.52
C ASP A 155 3.22 -13.24 10.53
N SER A 156 4.41 -12.90 11.04
CA SER A 156 5.19 -11.67 10.83
C SER A 156 6.67 -11.94 10.60
N VAL A 157 7.40 -10.92 10.13
CA VAL A 157 8.87 -10.98 9.97
C VAL A 157 9.57 -11.33 11.28
N ALA A 158 9.04 -10.87 12.41
CA ALA A 158 9.64 -11.14 13.71
C ALA A 158 9.65 -12.64 14.06
N ALA A 159 8.65 -13.38 13.57
CA ALA A 159 8.47 -14.81 13.79
C ALA A 159 9.17 -15.70 12.74
N LEU A 160 9.83 -15.13 11.72
CA LEU A 160 10.62 -15.89 10.75
C LEU A 160 11.93 -16.40 11.38
N VAL A 161 11.83 -17.46 12.19
CA VAL A 161 12.95 -18.10 12.89
C VAL A 161 13.62 -19.13 11.98
N SER A 162 14.95 -19.19 11.97
CA SER A 162 15.67 -20.18 11.14
C SER A 162 15.57 -21.59 11.69
N LYS A 163 15.60 -22.61 10.83
CA LYS A 163 15.67 -24.03 11.26
C LYS A 163 16.79 -24.27 12.27
N ASN A 164 17.97 -23.74 11.99
CA ASN A 164 19.12 -23.84 12.90
C ASN A 164 18.87 -23.23 14.30
N GLU A 165 18.00 -22.23 14.39
CA GLU A 165 17.64 -21.60 15.67
C GLU A 165 16.54 -22.38 16.39
N LEU A 166 15.62 -23.02 15.65
CA LEU A 166 14.60 -23.91 16.20
C LEU A 166 15.20 -25.23 16.73
N ASP A 167 16.18 -25.78 16.03
CA ASP A 167 16.89 -27.02 16.43
C ASP A 167 17.93 -26.77 17.54
N GLY A 168 18.27 -25.51 17.79
CA GLY A 168 19.23 -25.09 18.81
C GLY A 168 18.67 -25.12 20.23
N GLN A 169 19.54 -24.89 21.22
CA GLN A 169 19.13 -24.78 22.62
C GLN A 169 18.91 -23.32 23.01
N MET A 170 18.02 -23.09 24.00
CA MET A 170 17.84 -21.76 24.58
C MET A 170 19.16 -21.24 25.16
N GLY A 171 19.63 -20.11 24.64
CA GLY A 171 20.92 -19.51 25.03
C GLY A 171 22.01 -19.64 23.96
N ASP A 172 21.78 -20.44 22.92
CA ASP A 172 22.70 -20.51 21.78
C ASP A 172 22.78 -19.17 21.04
N THR A 173 23.99 -18.79 20.64
CA THR A 173 24.24 -17.49 20.03
C THR A 173 24.03 -17.53 18.52
N THR A 174 22.84 -17.18 18.06
CA THR A 174 22.45 -17.19 16.63
C THR A 174 22.46 -15.78 16.01
N VAL A 175 23.63 -15.12 16.03
CA VAL A 175 23.71 -13.72 15.58
C VAL A 175 23.45 -13.59 14.07
N GLY A 176 22.39 -12.86 13.72
CA GLY A 176 22.13 -12.39 12.36
C GLY A 176 21.70 -13.46 11.35
N LEU A 177 21.26 -14.65 11.80
CA LEU A 177 20.70 -15.67 10.89
C LEU A 177 19.47 -15.15 10.15
N GLN A 178 18.49 -14.62 10.88
CA GLN A 178 17.27 -14.05 10.31
C GLN A 178 17.56 -12.93 9.28
N ALA A 179 18.50 -12.02 9.59
CA ALA A 179 18.86 -10.93 8.67
C ALA A 179 19.50 -11.44 7.36
N ARG A 180 20.32 -12.50 7.42
CA ARG A 180 20.92 -13.14 6.25
C ARG A 180 19.86 -13.84 5.40
N MET A 181 18.97 -14.60 6.05
CA MET A 181 17.83 -15.27 5.41
C MET A 181 16.96 -14.27 4.66
N MET A 182 16.54 -13.19 5.33
CA MET A 182 15.76 -12.11 4.70
C MET A 182 16.50 -11.49 3.51
N SER A 183 17.81 -11.24 3.63
CA SER A 183 18.61 -10.67 2.53
C SER A 183 18.69 -11.60 1.31
N GLN A 184 18.72 -12.93 1.52
CA GLN A 184 18.68 -13.91 0.44
C GLN A 184 17.29 -14.01 -0.19
N ALA A 185 16.24 -14.10 0.64
CA ALA A 185 14.87 -14.19 0.17
C ALA A 185 14.45 -12.95 -0.63
N MET A 186 14.71 -11.74 -0.14
CA MET A 186 14.34 -10.51 -0.84
C MET A 186 14.99 -10.43 -2.24
N ARG A 187 16.25 -10.86 -2.39
CA ARG A 187 16.93 -10.92 -3.70
C ARG A 187 16.26 -11.89 -4.67
N ARG A 188 15.78 -13.04 -4.19
CA ARG A 188 15.10 -14.05 -5.02
C ARG A 188 13.68 -13.62 -5.39
N LEU A 189 12.94 -13.09 -4.41
CA LEU A 189 11.52 -12.78 -4.53
C LEU A 189 11.26 -11.56 -5.42
N THR A 190 12.09 -10.51 -5.35
CA THR A 190 11.81 -9.23 -6.04
C THR A 190 11.52 -9.38 -7.54
N ALA A 191 12.32 -10.17 -8.24
CA ALA A 191 12.13 -10.38 -9.69
C ALA A 191 10.87 -11.21 -9.98
N ALA A 192 10.60 -12.23 -9.18
CA ALA A 192 9.41 -13.08 -9.33
C ALA A 192 8.13 -12.27 -9.08
N ILE A 193 8.10 -11.49 -7.99
CA ILE A 193 7.01 -10.60 -7.60
C ILE A 193 6.70 -9.60 -8.73
N SER A 194 7.72 -8.93 -9.26
CA SER A 194 7.52 -7.97 -10.35
C SER A 194 6.98 -8.62 -11.62
N LYS A 195 7.32 -9.88 -11.90
CA LYS A 195 6.86 -10.57 -13.11
C LYS A 195 5.41 -11.02 -12.98
N THR A 196 4.98 -11.45 -11.79
CA THR A 196 3.64 -12.02 -11.58
C THR A 196 2.62 -11.01 -11.08
N GLN A 197 3.03 -9.76 -10.86
CA GLN A 197 2.16 -8.68 -10.38
C GLN A 197 1.50 -8.97 -9.01
N CYS A 198 2.02 -9.94 -8.25
CA CYS A 198 1.59 -10.22 -6.89
C CYS A 198 1.99 -9.08 -5.93
N VAL A 199 1.11 -8.70 -5.02
CA VAL A 199 1.43 -7.84 -3.86
C VAL A 199 1.91 -8.73 -2.72
N VAL A 200 3.13 -8.49 -2.23
CA VAL A 200 3.65 -9.21 -1.05
C VAL A 200 3.74 -8.25 0.12
N LEU A 201 2.91 -8.45 1.13
CA LEU A 201 2.80 -7.60 2.31
C LEU A 201 3.40 -8.31 3.53
N PHE A 202 4.47 -7.74 4.08
CA PHE A 202 5.06 -8.18 5.33
C PHE A 202 4.51 -7.36 6.50
N THR A 203 4.11 -8.03 7.58
CA THR A 203 3.95 -7.35 8.87
C THR A 203 5.27 -7.39 9.64
N ASN A 204 5.52 -6.37 10.44
CA ASN A 204 6.69 -6.33 11.30
C ASN A 204 6.40 -5.64 12.63
N GLN A 205 7.19 -5.98 13.64
CA GLN A 205 7.07 -5.43 14.98
C GLN A 205 8.11 -4.33 15.20
N ILE A 206 7.86 -3.46 16.17
CA ILE A 206 8.84 -2.49 16.65
C ILE A 206 9.60 -3.11 17.83
N ARG A 207 10.92 -2.97 17.83
CA ARG A 207 11.79 -3.22 18.97
C ARG A 207 12.55 -1.95 19.32
N GLU A 208 13.16 -1.90 20.49
CA GLU A 208 14.01 -0.78 20.89
C GLU A 208 15.47 -1.21 20.90
N LYS A 209 16.35 -0.35 20.38
CA LYS A 209 17.80 -0.53 20.48
C LYS A 209 18.30 0.07 21.79
N ILE A 210 18.78 -0.79 22.68
CA ILE A 210 19.37 -0.37 23.95
C ILE A 210 20.60 0.52 23.68
N GLY A 211 20.74 1.62 24.43
CA GLY A 211 21.92 2.49 24.40
C GLY A 211 21.89 3.62 23.36
N VAL A 212 20.75 3.88 22.70
CA VAL A 212 20.59 5.06 21.84
C VAL A 212 20.28 6.30 22.68
N MET A 213 21.23 7.24 22.76
CA MET A 213 21.07 8.51 23.49
C MET A 213 20.54 9.66 22.61
N PHE A 214 20.59 9.52 21.28
CA PHE A 214 20.16 10.56 20.33
C PHE A 214 19.43 9.93 19.14
N GLY A 215 18.30 10.54 18.74
CA GLY A 215 17.42 10.03 17.68
C GLY A 215 16.38 9.02 18.21
N SER A 216 15.68 8.35 17.30
CA SER A 216 14.69 7.33 17.67
C SER A 216 15.37 6.01 18.05
N PRO A 217 15.03 5.39 19.21
CA PRO A 217 15.54 4.08 19.59
C PRO A 217 14.84 2.93 18.83
N GLU A 218 13.75 3.22 18.11
CA GLU A 218 12.95 2.20 17.44
C GLU A 218 13.72 1.53 16.28
N THR A 219 13.63 0.20 16.24
CA THR A 219 14.19 -0.67 15.20
C THR A 219 13.18 -1.76 14.84
N GLN A 220 13.49 -2.55 13.82
CA GLN A 220 12.67 -3.68 13.38
C GLN A 220 13.51 -4.98 13.31
N PRO A 221 12.90 -6.14 13.61
CA PRO A 221 13.44 -7.47 13.28
C PRO A 221 13.69 -7.69 11.79
N GLY A 222 14.42 -8.76 11.44
CA GLY A 222 14.69 -9.12 10.04
C GLY A 222 15.82 -8.34 9.35
N GLY A 223 16.55 -7.50 10.09
CA GLY A 223 17.67 -6.71 9.57
C GLY A 223 17.23 -5.56 8.66
N ARG A 224 18.08 -5.18 7.69
CA ARG A 224 17.84 -4.02 6.82
C ARG A 224 17.27 -4.36 5.44
N ALA A 225 17.31 -5.64 5.04
CA ALA A 225 16.95 -6.06 3.69
C ALA A 225 15.54 -5.59 3.30
N LEU A 226 14.53 -5.98 4.09
CA LEU A 226 13.13 -5.61 3.84
C LEU A 226 12.98 -4.10 3.67
N LYS A 227 13.61 -3.29 4.54
CA LYS A 227 13.58 -1.81 4.43
C LYS A 227 14.02 -1.28 3.07
N PHE A 228 15.00 -1.91 2.42
CA PHE A 228 15.51 -1.49 1.11
C PHE A 228 14.65 -2.03 -0.05
N PHE A 229 14.23 -3.28 0.04
CA PHE A 229 13.47 -3.97 -1.00
C PHE A 229 12.01 -3.53 -1.06
N SER A 230 11.37 -3.23 0.07
CA SER A 230 9.99 -2.71 0.09
C SER A 230 9.85 -1.44 -0.75
N SER A 231 8.85 -1.41 -1.60
CA SER A 231 8.48 -0.22 -2.38
C SER A 231 7.67 0.75 -1.53
N VAL A 232 6.78 0.21 -0.69
CA VAL A 232 5.97 0.97 0.26
C VAL A 232 6.27 0.47 1.67
N ARG A 233 6.46 1.40 2.61
CA ARG A 233 6.57 1.09 4.05
C ARG A 233 5.62 1.97 4.83
N MET A 234 4.86 1.37 5.72
CA MET A 234 3.80 2.01 6.48
C MET A 234 4.04 1.81 7.99
N ASP A 235 4.04 2.92 8.74
CA ASP A 235 4.07 2.93 10.20
C ASP A 235 2.64 3.11 10.71
N ILE A 236 2.07 2.07 11.32
CA ILE A 236 0.69 2.08 11.83
C ILE A 236 0.68 2.10 13.36
N ARG A 237 -0.06 3.05 13.94
CA ARG A 237 -0.14 3.27 15.39
C ARG A 237 -1.57 3.51 15.83
N ARG A 238 -1.96 2.89 16.94
CA ARG A 238 -3.17 3.27 17.68
C ARG A 238 -2.91 4.61 18.38
N ILE A 239 -3.76 5.60 18.10
CA ILE A 239 -3.66 6.95 18.69
C ILE A 239 -4.79 7.23 19.69
N GLY A 240 -5.87 6.44 19.68
CA GLY A 240 -6.97 6.60 20.63
C GLY A 240 -7.91 5.41 20.67
N GLN A 241 -8.81 5.42 21.66
CA GLN A 241 -9.92 4.46 21.78
C GLN A 241 -11.22 5.13 21.35
N ILE A 242 -12.07 4.38 20.66
CA ILE A 242 -13.44 4.78 20.32
C ILE A 242 -14.37 4.09 21.30
N LYS A 243 -15.21 4.88 21.98
CA LYS A 243 -16.12 4.40 23.03
C LYS A 243 -17.56 4.79 22.72
N GLU A 244 -18.48 3.89 23.00
CA GLU A 244 -19.91 4.21 23.03
C GLU A 244 -20.25 5.10 24.22
N ALA A 245 -21.46 5.69 24.22
CA ALA A 245 -21.97 6.50 25.33
C ALA A 245 -21.97 5.74 26.67
N ALA A 246 -22.16 4.41 26.64
CA ALA A 246 -22.11 3.54 27.81
C ALA A 246 -20.68 3.26 28.33
N GLY A 247 -19.64 3.78 27.67
CA GLY A 247 -18.24 3.65 28.06
C GLY A 247 -17.51 2.42 27.51
N LYS A 248 -18.22 1.51 26.84
CA LYS A 248 -17.64 0.32 26.18
C LYS A 248 -16.73 0.74 25.01
N VAL A 249 -15.52 0.19 24.96
CA VAL A 249 -14.59 0.38 23.83
C VAL A 249 -15.06 -0.46 22.64
N VAL A 250 -15.31 0.19 21.51
CA VAL A 250 -15.84 -0.44 20.29
C VAL A 250 -14.90 -0.39 19.10
N GLY A 251 -13.83 0.39 19.22
CA GLY A 251 -12.82 0.49 18.17
C GLY A 251 -11.61 1.28 18.62
N ASN A 252 -10.70 1.47 17.69
CA ASN A 252 -9.47 2.20 17.86
C ASN A 252 -9.38 3.29 16.79
N ARG A 253 -9.02 4.49 17.21
CA ARG A 253 -8.55 5.53 16.29
C ARG A 253 -7.10 5.23 15.96
N THR A 254 -6.79 5.13 14.69
CA THR A 254 -5.51 4.65 14.16
C THR A 254 -4.93 5.68 13.20
N ARG A 255 -3.61 5.85 13.25
CA ARG A 255 -2.85 6.66 12.30
C ARG A 255 -1.91 5.76 11.52
N LEU A 256 -1.83 5.98 10.21
CA LEU A 256 -0.87 5.33 9.34
C LEU A 256 -0.04 6.39 8.63
N LYS A 257 1.29 6.26 8.70
CA LYS A 257 2.24 7.11 8.00
C LYS A 257 3.00 6.33 6.95
N VAL A 258 3.05 6.84 5.73
CA VAL A 258 3.83 6.24 4.62
C VAL A 258 5.29 6.71 4.74
N VAL A 259 6.11 5.94 5.47
CA VAL A 259 7.51 6.31 5.73
C VAL A 259 8.46 6.02 4.55
N LYS A 260 7.99 5.26 3.55
CA LYS A 260 8.69 5.04 2.29
C LYS A 260 7.66 4.79 1.20
N ASN A 261 7.86 5.43 0.05
CA ASN A 261 7.07 5.21 -1.15
C ASN A 261 7.97 5.37 -2.37
N LYS A 262 8.00 4.37 -3.25
CA LYS A 262 8.77 4.39 -4.52
C LYS A 262 7.89 4.62 -5.75
N VAL A 263 6.57 4.68 -5.58
CA VAL A 263 5.59 4.77 -6.68
C VAL A 263 4.80 6.06 -6.66
N ALA A 264 4.74 6.74 -5.51
CA ALA A 264 4.15 8.06 -5.32
C ALA A 264 4.95 8.82 -4.23
N PRO A 265 4.65 10.11 -3.98
CA PRO A 265 5.33 10.87 -2.93
C PRO A 265 5.24 10.20 -1.55
N PRO A 266 6.37 10.09 -0.81
CA PRO A 266 6.37 9.54 0.56
C PRO A 266 6.00 10.61 1.60
N PHE A 267 5.93 10.18 2.87
CA PHE A 267 5.72 11.00 4.08
C PHE A 267 4.35 11.62 4.25
N THR A 268 3.38 11.16 3.47
CA THR A 268 1.95 11.31 3.73
C THR A 268 1.53 10.50 4.95
N ASP A 269 0.42 10.89 5.56
CA ASP A 269 -0.22 10.16 6.63
C ASP A 269 -1.73 10.32 6.57
N CYS A 270 -2.44 9.42 7.23
CA CYS A 270 -3.88 9.46 7.37
C CYS A 270 -4.29 8.94 8.74
N GLU A 271 -5.49 9.34 9.15
CA GLU A 271 -6.17 8.76 10.29
C GLU A 271 -7.46 8.07 9.86
N PHE A 272 -7.77 6.96 10.53
CA PHE A 272 -8.96 6.17 10.26
C PHE A 272 -9.34 5.38 11.51
N ASP A 273 -10.53 4.81 11.49
CA ASP A 273 -11.04 4.00 12.59
C ASP A 273 -10.94 2.52 12.24
N ILE A 274 -10.48 1.74 13.20
CA ILE A 274 -10.59 0.28 13.20
C ILE A 274 -11.65 -0.10 14.22
N MET A 275 -12.80 -0.54 13.76
CA MET A 275 -13.90 -1.00 14.60
C MET A 275 -13.83 -2.51 14.78
N TYR A 276 -14.20 -3.00 15.97
CA TYR A 276 -14.12 -4.44 16.27
C TYR A 276 -15.17 -5.29 15.54
N ASN A 277 -16.25 -4.66 15.04
CA ASN A 277 -17.37 -5.30 14.38
C ASN A 277 -17.37 -5.18 12.84
N GLU A 278 -16.47 -4.40 12.24
CA GLU A 278 -16.41 -4.22 10.78
C GLU A 278 -14.97 -4.13 10.21
N GLY A 279 -13.94 -3.96 11.05
CA GLY A 279 -12.58 -3.70 10.57
C GLY A 279 -12.37 -2.22 10.27
N ILE A 280 -11.75 -1.89 9.12
CA ILE A 280 -11.49 -0.49 8.77
C ILE A 280 -12.79 0.19 8.32
N SER A 281 -13.17 1.24 9.03
CA SER A 281 -14.44 1.92 8.85
C SER A 281 -14.41 2.88 7.64
N LEU A 282 -15.05 2.48 6.53
CA LEU A 282 -15.23 3.34 5.36
C LEU A 282 -16.00 4.62 5.70
N SER A 283 -17.15 4.51 6.36
CA SER A 283 -18.02 5.65 6.69
C SER A 283 -17.30 6.68 7.54
N GLY A 284 -16.51 6.23 8.53
CA GLY A 284 -15.67 7.12 9.35
C GLY A 284 -14.65 7.90 8.52
N SER A 285 -13.98 7.25 7.56
CA SER A 285 -13.07 7.95 6.64
C SER A 285 -13.80 8.95 5.74
N LEU A 286 -15.02 8.63 5.27
CA LEU A 286 -15.82 9.54 4.44
C LEU A 286 -16.27 10.78 5.21
N VAL A 287 -16.66 10.65 6.48
CA VAL A 287 -16.97 11.82 7.33
C VAL A 287 -15.73 12.71 7.45
N ASP A 288 -14.59 12.14 7.83
CA ASP A 288 -13.38 12.90 8.11
C ASP A 288 -12.87 13.63 6.86
N LEU A 289 -12.76 12.92 5.73
CA LEU A 289 -12.35 13.50 4.45
C LEU A 289 -13.38 14.49 3.90
N GLY A 290 -14.67 14.21 4.07
CA GLY A 290 -15.74 15.12 3.65
C GLY A 290 -15.65 16.48 4.36
N VAL A 291 -15.36 16.46 5.67
CA VAL A 291 -15.13 17.69 6.44
C VAL A 291 -13.82 18.36 6.04
N GLU A 292 -12.73 17.60 5.91
CA GLU A 292 -11.41 18.11 5.53
C GLU A 292 -11.43 18.83 4.17
N HIS A 293 -12.11 18.25 3.19
CA HIS A 293 -12.23 18.80 1.83
C HIS A 293 -13.40 19.78 1.65
N LYS A 294 -14.09 20.15 2.74
CA LYS A 294 -15.22 21.10 2.75
C LYS A 294 -16.40 20.66 1.88
N LEU A 295 -16.60 19.34 1.73
CA LEU A 295 -17.80 18.75 1.13
C LEU A 295 -18.92 18.59 2.17
N LEU A 296 -18.53 18.39 3.44
CA LEU A 296 -19.42 18.42 4.59
C LEU A 296 -19.15 19.70 5.40
N GLU A 297 -20.21 20.43 5.73
CA GLU A 297 -20.14 21.60 6.60
C GLU A 297 -20.21 21.18 8.06
N LYS A 298 -19.24 21.65 8.88
CA LYS A 298 -19.25 21.44 10.33
C LYS A 298 -19.50 22.76 11.05
N LYS A 299 -20.65 22.89 11.73
CA LYS A 299 -21.04 24.05 12.55
C LYS A 299 -21.18 23.63 14.02
N GLY A 300 -20.13 23.88 14.81
CA GLY A 300 -20.05 23.37 16.18
C GLY A 300 -19.97 21.84 16.19
N SER A 301 -20.94 21.17 16.81
CA SER A 301 -21.07 19.71 16.76
C SER A 301 -21.88 19.21 15.56
N TRP A 302 -22.61 20.07 14.85
CA TRP A 302 -23.47 19.65 13.74
C TRP A 302 -22.68 19.46 12.45
N ILE A 303 -22.97 18.38 11.72
CA ILE A 303 -22.44 18.08 10.39
C ILE A 303 -23.60 18.06 9.39
N SER A 304 -23.45 18.80 8.30
CA SER A 304 -24.47 18.94 7.26
C SER A 304 -23.88 18.78 5.86
N TYR A 305 -24.70 18.30 4.93
CA TYR A 305 -24.42 18.19 3.50
C TYR A 305 -25.45 19.01 2.73
N ASN A 306 -25.02 19.95 1.88
CA ASN A 306 -25.90 20.83 1.09
C ASN A 306 -27.02 21.51 1.91
N GLY A 307 -26.73 21.89 3.16
CA GLY A 307 -27.68 22.51 4.07
C GLY A 307 -28.59 21.53 4.85
N GLU A 308 -28.62 20.25 4.48
CA GLU A 308 -29.31 19.21 5.22
C GLU A 308 -28.43 18.63 6.33
N MET A 309 -28.99 18.46 7.52
CA MET A 309 -28.26 17.95 8.67
C MET A 309 -28.14 16.43 8.61
N ILE A 310 -26.90 15.93 8.51
CA ILE A 310 -26.62 14.49 8.45
C ILE A 310 -26.25 13.88 9.81
N GLY A 311 -25.89 14.71 10.80
CA GLY A 311 -25.66 14.21 12.16
C GLY A 311 -25.23 15.26 13.18
N GLN A 312 -25.56 14.99 14.45
CA GLN A 312 -25.01 15.73 15.59
C GLN A 312 -23.76 15.01 16.11
N GLY A 313 -22.61 15.49 15.66
CA GLY A 313 -21.31 14.90 15.97
C GLY A 313 -20.87 13.87 14.92
N ARG A 314 -19.61 13.44 15.06
CA ARG A 314 -18.95 12.56 14.11
C ARG A 314 -19.59 11.17 14.03
N GLU A 315 -19.92 10.58 15.17
CA GLU A 315 -20.50 9.23 15.21
C GLU A 315 -21.91 9.17 14.60
N ALA A 316 -22.74 10.19 14.83
CA ALA A 316 -24.05 10.28 14.19
C ALA A 316 -23.95 10.41 12.66
N ALA A 317 -23.04 11.26 12.18
CA ALA A 317 -22.80 11.39 10.74
C ALA A 317 -22.22 10.09 10.12
N LYS A 318 -21.36 9.39 10.86
CA LYS A 318 -20.84 8.08 10.45
C LYS A 318 -21.98 7.07 10.29
N GLN A 319 -22.90 7.02 11.25
CA GLN A 319 -24.07 6.14 11.21
C GLN A 319 -24.97 6.48 10.02
N TYR A 320 -25.26 7.77 9.78
CA TYR A 320 -26.04 8.21 8.62
C TYR A 320 -25.43 7.73 7.30
N ILE A 321 -24.10 7.87 7.12
CA ILE A 321 -23.41 7.39 5.91
C ILE A 321 -23.47 5.87 5.80
N ALA A 322 -23.33 5.13 6.92
CA ALA A 322 -23.40 3.67 6.92
C ALA A 322 -24.80 3.13 6.58
N GLU A 323 -25.86 3.88 6.90
CA GLU A 323 -27.24 3.51 6.60
C GLU A 323 -27.69 3.93 5.18
N ASN A 324 -26.93 4.80 4.50
CA ASN A 324 -27.26 5.36 3.19
C ASN A 324 -26.15 5.10 2.16
N ASP A 325 -26.15 3.90 1.57
CA ASP A 325 -25.12 3.44 0.61
C ASP A 325 -24.98 4.34 -0.63
N ASP A 326 -26.08 4.87 -1.16
CA ASP A 326 -26.03 5.73 -2.36
C ASP A 326 -25.34 7.06 -2.05
N PHE A 327 -25.65 7.65 -0.88
CA PHE A 327 -24.95 8.84 -0.40
C PHE A 327 -23.47 8.56 -0.11
N ALA A 328 -23.13 7.41 0.47
CA ALA A 328 -21.75 7.03 0.70
C ALA A 328 -20.94 6.94 -0.61
N LYS A 329 -21.53 6.37 -1.67
CA LYS A 329 -20.91 6.29 -3.00
C LYS A 329 -20.76 7.67 -3.64
N GLU A 330 -21.80 8.51 -3.56
CA GLU A 330 -21.76 9.89 -4.05
C GLU A 330 -20.64 10.68 -3.36
N LEU A 331 -20.62 10.68 -2.02
CA LEU A 331 -19.61 11.39 -1.24
C LEU A 331 -18.20 10.87 -1.53
N LYS A 332 -18.03 9.55 -1.66
CA LYS A 332 -16.75 8.94 -2.08
C LYS A 332 -16.30 9.49 -3.43
N GLN A 333 -17.20 9.56 -4.42
CA GLN A 333 -16.87 10.06 -5.75
C GLN A 333 -16.49 11.56 -5.71
N LEU A 334 -17.25 12.37 -4.97
CA LEU A 334 -16.96 13.80 -4.79
C LEU A 334 -15.60 14.03 -4.13
N ILE A 335 -15.23 13.23 -3.13
CA ILE A 335 -13.90 13.28 -2.51
C ILE A 335 -12.81 12.95 -3.55
N MET A 336 -12.99 11.88 -4.32
CA MET A 336 -12.02 11.48 -5.35
C MET A 336 -11.84 12.56 -6.42
N ASP A 337 -12.92 13.14 -6.92
CA ASP A 337 -12.87 14.23 -7.91
C ASP A 337 -12.18 15.49 -7.35
N LYS A 338 -12.33 15.76 -6.04
CA LYS A 338 -11.70 16.90 -5.38
C LYS A 338 -10.19 16.72 -5.20
N VAL A 339 -9.75 15.51 -4.88
CA VAL A 339 -8.36 15.20 -4.58
C VAL A 339 -7.55 14.91 -5.86
N HIS A 340 -8.19 14.30 -6.86
CA HIS A 340 -7.61 14.06 -8.18
C HIS A 340 -8.34 14.92 -9.23
N PRO A 341 -8.00 16.21 -9.37
CA PRO A 341 -8.62 17.04 -10.39
C PRO A 341 -8.39 16.43 -11.77
N LYS A 342 -9.48 16.26 -12.55
CA LYS A 342 -9.40 15.75 -13.91
C LYS A 342 -8.53 16.68 -14.76
N VAL A 343 -7.58 16.10 -15.48
CA VAL A 343 -6.73 16.84 -16.41
C VAL A 343 -7.62 17.52 -17.45
N GLY A 344 -7.72 18.85 -17.39
CA GLY A 344 -8.54 19.67 -18.31
C GLY A 344 -9.60 20.55 -17.63
N GLU A 345 -9.87 20.38 -16.33
CA GLU A 345 -10.68 21.34 -15.58
C GLU A 345 -9.80 22.50 -15.09
N SER A 346 -10.13 23.73 -15.53
CA SER A 346 -9.49 24.93 -15.01
C SER A 346 -9.81 25.08 -13.52
N LEU A 347 -8.78 25.12 -12.68
CA LEU A 347 -8.89 25.36 -11.23
C LEU A 347 -9.34 26.78 -10.88
N THR A 348 -9.49 27.65 -11.88
CA THR A 348 -10.16 28.94 -11.74
C THR A 348 -11.61 28.78 -12.23
N GLY A 349 -12.56 28.85 -11.29
CA GLY A 349 -13.97 28.64 -11.56
C GLY A 349 -14.51 29.48 -12.73
N LYS A 350 -15.63 29.01 -13.30
CA LYS A 350 -16.49 29.78 -14.21
C LYS A 350 -16.89 31.09 -13.51
N GLY A 351 -16.13 32.15 -13.76
CA GLY A 351 -16.51 33.51 -13.48
C GLY A 351 -17.31 34.03 -14.67
N GLU A 352 -18.57 34.32 -14.42
CA GLU A 352 -19.47 35.06 -15.29
C GLU A 352 -18.81 36.34 -15.79
N GLU A 353 -18.89 36.59 -17.11
CA GLU A 353 -19.05 37.89 -17.80
C GLU A 353 -18.48 37.83 -19.24
N GLU A 354 -19.17 37.11 -20.12
CA GLU A 354 -19.19 37.44 -21.55
C GLU A 354 -20.64 37.56 -22.01
N ASP A 355 -21.32 38.58 -21.48
CA ASP A 355 -22.60 39.04 -22.03
C ASP A 355 -22.69 40.56 -21.82
N LYS A 356 -21.91 41.32 -22.63
CA LYS A 356 -22.05 42.77 -22.87
C LYS A 356 -21.04 43.28 -23.91
N LYS A 357 -21.12 42.78 -25.15
CA LYS A 357 -20.70 43.54 -26.34
C LYS A 357 -21.60 43.20 -27.54
N ALA A 358 -22.85 43.62 -27.42
CA ALA A 358 -23.68 43.96 -28.57
C ALA A 358 -24.29 45.33 -28.25
N ASP A 359 -24.28 46.23 -29.23
CA ASP A 359 -24.68 47.65 -29.20
C ASP A 359 -23.67 48.65 -28.62
N ASP A 360 -22.67 49.01 -29.44
CA ASP A 360 -22.55 50.42 -29.81
C ASP A 360 -22.23 50.58 -31.31
N LYS A 361 -23.31 50.85 -32.02
CA LYS A 361 -23.52 51.45 -33.35
C LYS A 361 -22.32 51.78 -34.24
N ASP A 362 -22.42 51.19 -35.43
CA ASP A 362 -21.91 51.72 -36.70
C ASP A 362 -22.21 53.21 -36.91
N LYS A 363 -21.21 53.87 -37.48
CA LYS A 363 -21.32 55.00 -38.40
C LYS A 363 -21.64 54.50 -39.81
#